data_AF-A0A6J5TQT2-F1
#
_entry.id   AF-A0A6J5TQT2-F1
#
_cell.length_a   1.000
_cell.length_b   1.000
_cell.length_c   1.000
_cell.angle_alpha   90.00
_cell.angle_beta   90.00
_cell.angle_gamma   90.00
#
_symmetry.space_group_name_H-M   'P 1'
#
loop_
_entity.id
_entity.type
_entity.pdbx_description
1 polymer ?
#
loop_
_entity_poly.entity_id
_entity_poly.type
_entity_poly.pdbx_seq_one_letter_code
_entity_poly.pdbx_strand_id
1 'polypeptide(L)' 'MLCAPFSEEEIHQLGSLKASGPDGFPSIFYHKFWSTLKEIIEGAAAEFYEGYDHMREINRTHIALIPKVQSWECTG' A
#
# COMPACT_ATOMS: atom_id res chain seq x y z
N MET A 1 5.07 -17.71 -10.79
CA MET A 1 4.47 -16.98 -11.93
C MET A 1 2.97 -17.02 -11.73
N LEU A 2 2.28 -15.88 -11.83
CA LEU A 2 0.83 -15.81 -11.68
C LEU A 2 0.15 -16.53 -12.85
N CYS A 3 -1.05 -17.08 -12.63
CA CYS A 3 -1.77 -17.84 -13.66
C CYS A 3 -2.53 -16.96 -14.68
N ALA A 4 -2.81 -15.70 -14.30
CA ALA A 4 -3.49 -14.71 -15.13
C ALA A 4 -3.13 -13.28 -14.65
N PRO A 5 -3.31 -12.25 -15.49
CA PRO A 5 -3.21 -10.84 -15.08
C PRO A 5 -4.27 -10.48 -14.03
N PHE A 6 -4.01 -9.43 -13.27
CA PHE A 6 -4.97 -8.88 -12.30
C PHE A 6 -6.14 -8.20 -12.99
N SER A 7 -7.35 -8.31 -12.41
CA SER A 7 -8.49 -7.49 -12.79
C SER A 7 -8.47 -6.12 -12.11
N GLU A 8 -9.19 -5.14 -12.65
CA GLU A 8 -9.35 -3.82 -12.02
C GLU A 8 -9.91 -3.94 -10.60
N GLU A 9 -10.88 -4.84 -10.39
CA GLU A 9 -11.50 -5.08 -9.09
C GLU A 9 -10.49 -5.64 -8.08
N GLU A 10 -9.56 -6.50 -8.51
CA GLU A 10 -8.48 -7.01 -7.65
C GLU A 10 -7.49 -5.90 -7.27
N ILE A 11 -7.18 -5.01 -8.20
CA ILE A 11 -6.24 -3.89 -7.99
C ILE A 11 -6.86 -2.83 -7.07
N HIS A 12 -8.17 -2.58 -7.17
CA HIS A 12 -8.85 -1.53 -6.40
C HIS A 12 -9.29 -1.97 -4.99
N GLN A 13 -8.97 -3.20 -4.56
CA GLN A 13 -9.30 -3.73 -3.23
C GLN A 13 -8.39 -3.21 -2.11
N LEU A 14 -8.28 -1.88 -1.95
CA LEU A 14 -7.56 -1.26 -0.84
C LEU A 14 -8.48 -1.02 0.36
N GLY A 15 -8.01 -1.34 1.57
CA GLY A 15 -8.74 -1.06 2.80
C GLY A 15 -8.64 0.42 3.17
N SER A 16 -9.76 1.09 3.47
CA SER A 16 -9.82 2.53 3.74
C SER A 16 -9.05 3.00 4.98
N LEU A 17 -8.84 2.12 5.96
CA LEU A 17 -8.22 2.43 7.26
C LEU A 17 -6.79 1.91 7.41
N LYS A 18 -6.07 1.67 6.31
CA LYS A 18 -4.64 1.28 6.41
C LYS A 18 -3.79 2.51 6.77
N ALA A 19 -2.69 2.26 7.48
CA ALA A 19 -1.70 3.28 7.78
C ALA A 19 -1.06 3.81 6.48
N SER A 20 -0.73 5.10 6.45
CA SER A 20 0.00 5.69 5.33
C SER A 20 1.41 5.09 5.22
N GLY A 21 1.94 5.05 4.01
CA GLY A 21 3.34 4.76 3.79
C GLY A 21 4.25 5.91 4.26
N PRO A 22 5.57 5.78 4.05
CA PRO A 22 6.53 6.89 4.24
C PRO A 22 6.26 8.09 3.33
N ASP A 23 5.46 7.90 2.28
CA ASP A 23 4.97 8.93 1.35
C ASP A 23 3.94 9.87 2.00
N GLY A 24 3.34 9.46 3.12
CA GLY A 24 2.32 10.22 3.84
C GLY A 24 0.93 10.16 3.21
N PHE A 25 0.71 9.38 2.14
CA PHE A 25 -0.62 9.26 1.53
C PHE A 25 -1.45 8.17 2.22
N PRO A 26 -2.62 8.50 2.80
CA PRO A 26 -3.52 7.50 3.36
C PRO A 26 -4.23 6.72 2.26
N SER A 27 -4.73 5.51 2.54
CA SER A 27 -5.43 4.69 1.54
C SER A 27 -6.63 5.38 0.86
N ILE A 28 -7.30 6.30 1.56
CA ILE A 28 -8.39 7.08 0.98
C ILE A 28 -7.95 8.03 -0.15
N PHE A 29 -6.68 8.40 -0.21
CA PHE A 29 -6.11 9.14 -1.34
C PHE A 29 -6.27 8.36 -2.64
N TYR A 30 -5.89 7.08 -2.63
CA TYR A 30 -5.96 6.21 -3.81
C TYR A 30 -7.40 5.96 -4.27
N HIS A 31 -8.35 5.85 -3.33
CA HIS A 31 -9.77 5.79 -3.69
C HIS A 31 -10.28 7.11 -4.30
N LYS A 32 -9.92 8.25 -3.70
CA LYS A 32 -10.41 9.57 -4.13
C LYS A 32 -9.88 9.96 -5.51
N PHE A 33 -8.64 9.62 -5.81
CA PHE A 33 -7.97 9.96 -7.06
C PHE A 33 -7.84 8.76 -8.00
N TRP A 34 -8.67 7.72 -7.82
CA TRP A 34 -8.61 6.49 -8.61
C TRP A 34 -8.64 6.76 -10.11
N SER A 35 -9.54 7.64 -10.57
CA SER A 35 -9.64 8.00 -12.00
C SER A 35 -8.36 8.60 -12.59
N THR A 36 -7.51 9.22 -11.77
CA THR A 36 -6.23 9.79 -12.21
C THR A 36 -5.09 8.77 -12.09
N LEU A 37 -5.13 7.91 -11.07
CA LEU A 37 -4.04 6.99 -10.76
C LEU A 37 -4.20 5.60 -11.37
N LYS A 38 -5.41 5.23 -11.81
CA LYS A 38 -5.76 3.90 -12.32
C LYS A 38 -4.76 3.38 -13.34
N GLU A 39 -4.51 4.15 -14.41
CA GLU A 39 -3.63 3.72 -15.50
C GLU A 39 -2.20 3.42 -15.01
N ILE A 40 -1.69 4.21 -14.06
CA ILE A 40 -0.36 4.04 -13.49
C ILE A 40 -0.32 2.76 -12.63
N ILE A 41 -1.33 2.53 -11.80
CA ILE A 41 -1.40 1.38 -10.89
C ILE A 41 -1.63 0.09 -11.69
N GLU A 42 -2.49 0.11 -12.71
CA GLU A 42 -2.71 -1.03 -13.61
C GLU A 42 -1.44 -1.38 -14.40
N GLY A 43 -0.71 -0.37 -14.90
CA GLY A 43 0.58 -0.58 -15.55
C GLY A 43 1.60 -1.24 -14.62
N ALA A 44 1.70 -0.76 -13.38
CA ALA A 44 2.54 -1.39 -12.35
C ALA A 44 2.12 -2.85 -12.06
N ALA A 45 0.82 -3.13 -11.95
CA ALA A 45 0.32 -4.49 -11.73
C ALA A 45 0.64 -5.43 -12.90
N ALA A 46 0.55 -4.93 -14.15
CA ALA A 46 0.94 -5.66 -15.35
C ALA A 46 2.45 -5.95 -15.37
N GLU A 47 3.28 -4.96 -15.05
CA GLU A 47 4.73 -5.15 -14.95
C GLU A 47 5.12 -6.19 -13.89
N PHE A 48 4.42 -6.18 -12.75
CA PHE A 48 4.61 -7.20 -11.72
C PHE A 48 4.22 -8.60 -12.22
N TYR A 49 3.12 -8.71 -12.97
CA TYR A 49 2.69 -9.96 -13.60
C TYR A 49 3.73 -10.49 -14.62
N GLU A 50 4.30 -9.59 -15.41
CA GLU A 50 5.35 -9.90 -16.40
C GLU A 50 6.71 -10.22 -15.76
N GLY A 51 6.86 -9.98 -14.46
CA GLY A 51 8.05 -10.36 -13.68
C GLY A 51 9.16 -9.34 -13.69
N TYR A 52 8.87 -8.07 -14.00
CA TYR A 52 9.87 -7.03 -13.87
C TYR A 52 10.16 -6.67 -12.40
N ASP A 53 11.42 -6.29 -12.12
CA ASP A 53 11.96 -6.13 -10.77
C ASP A 53 11.75 -4.73 -10.15
N HIS A 54 10.92 -3.89 -10.76
CA HIS A 54 10.73 -2.49 -10.37
C HIS A 54 10.09 -2.32 -8.98
N MET A 55 9.45 -3.36 -8.44
CA MET A 55 8.65 -3.29 -7.21
C MET A 55 9.47 -3.36 -5.93
N ARG A 56 10.79 -3.60 -5.99
CA ARG A 56 11.63 -3.74 -4.79
C ARG A 56 11.60 -2.51 -3.88
N GLU A 57 11.53 -1.32 -4.45
CA GLU A 57 11.52 -0.08 -3.69
C GLU A 57 10.17 0.19 -3.02
N ILE A 58 9.07 -0.09 -3.72
CA ILE A 58 7.70 0.04 -3.21
C ILE A 58 7.41 -0.98 -2.11
N ASN A 59 7.98 -2.19 -2.21
CA ASN A 59 7.77 -3.28 -1.24
C ASN A 59 8.63 -3.17 0.02
N ARG A 60 9.33 -2.05 0.25
CA ARG A 60 10.08 -1.84 1.50
C ARG A 60 9.14 -1.77 2.70
N THR A 61 9.36 -2.64 3.68
CA THR A 61 8.61 -2.62 4.94
C THR A 61 9.06 -1.44 5.82
N HIS A 62 8.10 -0.59 6.22
CA HIS A 62 8.31 0.51 7.14
C HIS A 62 7.71 0.16 8.51
N ILE A 63 8.53 0.16 9.55
CA ILE A 63 8.11 -0.20 10.91
C ILE A 63 7.83 1.07 11.70
N ALA A 64 6.57 1.27 12.07
CA ALA A 64 6.17 2.31 13.03
C ALA A 64 5.94 1.67 14.40
N LEU A 65 6.71 2.11 15.41
CA LEU A 65 6.55 1.67 16.78
C LEU A 65 5.47 2.51 17.47
N ILE A 66 4.30 1.90 17.70
CA ILE A 66 3.20 2.54 18.44
C ILE A 66 3.30 2.12 19.91
N PRO A 67 3.54 3.06 20.85
CA PRO A 67 3.61 2.73 22.27
C PRO A 67 2.25 2.25 22.78
N LYS A 68 2.23 1.14 23.53
CA LYS A 68 1.01 0.56 24.11
C LYS A 68 0.46 1.35 25.31
N VAL A 69 1.31 2.13 25.98
CA VAL A 69 0.96 3.02 27.10
C VAL A 69 1.70 4.35 26.94
N GLN A 70 1.04 5.46 27.29
CA GLN A 70 1.55 6.83 27.11
C GLN A 70 2.70 7.18 28.07
N SER A 71 2.74 6.52 29.23
CA SER A 71 3.81 6.60 30.21
C SER A 71 3.69 5.38 31.13
N TRP A 72 4.83 4.81 31.54
CA TRP A 72 4.90 3.89 32.66
C TRP A 72 5.10 4.75 33.91
N GLU A 73 4.02 5.27 34.48
CA GLU A 73 4.13 5.80 35.84
C GLU A 73 4.13 4.61 36.79
N CYS A 74 5.33 4.20 37.22
CA CYS A 74 5.47 3.33 38.38
C CYS A 74 4.97 4.08 39.61
N THR A 75 3.68 3.99 39.91
CA THR A 75 3.17 4.32 41.25
C THR A 75 3.60 3.19 42.19
N GLY A 76 4.78 3.38 42.79
CA GLY A 76 5.19 2.72 44.03
C GLY A 76 4.92 3.62 45.23
#